data_AF-A0A7R7HEE1-F1
#
_entry.id   AF-A0A7R7HEE1-F1
#
_cell.length_a   1.000
_cell.length_b   1.000
_cell.length_c   1.000
_cell.angle_alpha   90.00
_cell.angle_beta   90.00
_cell.angle_gamma   90.00
#
_symmetry.space_group_name_H-M   'P 1'
#
loop_
_entity.id
_entity.type
_entity.pdbx_description
1 polymer ?
#
loop_
_entity_poly.entity_id
_entity_poly.type
_entity_poly.pdbx_seq_one_letter_code
_entity_poly.pdbx_strand_id
1 'polypeptide(L)'
;MRGQFRLGPFMRRHIRTLAARHEAGGQFLSHIKSGSGAMIGMSAVGGLSALTELPLLIAPFGATAVLLFGQPASPLAQPANVFGGYLIASAVAAGAVVAFPGMWWAAAIAVGVAIALMLMLRVTHPPAGAIPLVASASPLHGSMLFTVVLLGSASLIALALLHHRIPPRQQYPRRIE
;
A
#
# COMPACT_ATOMS: atom_id res chain seq x y z
N MET A 1 19.41 -43.59 20.93
CA MET A 1 18.62 -43.75 19.68
C MET A 1 18.16 -42.38 19.20
N ARG A 2 18.85 -41.75 18.23
CA ARG A 2 18.43 -40.47 17.61
C ARG A 2 17.88 -40.77 16.23
N GLY A 3 16.55 -40.87 16.10
CA GLY A 3 15.87 -41.00 14.81
C GLY A 3 15.98 -39.70 14.02
N GLN A 4 16.87 -39.66 13.03
CA GLN A 4 16.90 -38.56 12.07
C GLN A 4 15.68 -38.70 11.15
N PHE A 5 14.61 -37.98 11.44
CA PHE A 5 13.51 -37.75 10.49
C PHE A 5 14.05 -36.97 9.28
N ARG A 6 14.61 -37.68 8.29
CA ARG A 6 15.02 -37.07 7.02
C ARG A 6 13.78 -36.79 6.19
N LEU A 7 13.39 -35.52 6.11
CA LEU A 7 12.31 -35.04 5.23
C LEU A 7 12.55 -35.53 3.78
N GLY A 8 11.53 -36.10 3.15
CA GLY A 8 11.59 -36.61 1.78
C GLY A 8 11.83 -35.51 0.73
N PRO A 9 12.30 -35.88 -0.48
CA PRO A 9 12.73 -34.94 -1.53
C PRO A 9 11.61 -33.99 -2.00
N PHE A 10 10.36 -34.44 -2.06
CA PHE A 10 9.19 -33.60 -2.38
C PHE A 10 8.97 -32.50 -1.33
N MET A 11 9.00 -32.88 -0.05
CA MET A 11 8.79 -31.96 1.08
C MET A 11 9.95 -30.96 1.20
N ARG A 12 11.19 -31.38 0.91
CA ARG A 12 12.35 -30.46 0.83
C ARG A 12 12.20 -29.44 -0.28
N ARG A 13 11.66 -29.82 -1.45
CA ARG A 13 11.41 -28.89 -2.56
C ARG A 13 10.33 -27.87 -2.22
N HIS A 14 9.23 -28.32 -1.63
CA HIS A 14 8.15 -27.44 -1.13
C HIS A 14 8.63 -26.44 -0.07
N ILE A 15 9.42 -26.91 0.90
CA ILE A 15 9.99 -26.03 1.93
C ILE A 15 10.94 -25.00 1.31
N ARG A 16 11.76 -25.42 0.34
CA ARG A 16 12.67 -24.51 -0.37
C ARG A 16 11.91 -23.45 -1.18
N THR A 17 10.81 -23.79 -1.83
CA THR A 17 10.00 -22.81 -2.58
C THR A 17 9.30 -21.82 -1.65
N LEU A 18 8.82 -22.26 -0.49
CA LEU A 18 8.22 -21.37 0.51
C LEU A 18 9.25 -20.43 1.15
N ALA A 19 10.48 -20.91 1.37
CA ALA A 19 11.56 -20.13 1.95
C ALA A 19 12.36 -19.30 0.92
N ALA A 20 12.06 -19.43 -0.38
CA ALA A 20 12.76 -18.71 -1.43
C ALA A 20 12.43 -17.21 -1.39
N ARG A 21 13.48 -16.38 -1.40
CA ARG A 21 13.36 -14.93 -1.57
C ARG A 21 13.37 -14.62 -3.06
N HIS A 22 12.30 -14.00 -3.56
CA HIS A 22 12.14 -13.71 -4.99
C HIS A 22 12.61 -12.29 -5.36
N GLU A 23 12.88 -11.43 -4.38
CA GLU A 23 13.46 -10.11 -4.63
C GLU A 23 14.95 -10.22 -4.97
N ALA A 24 15.42 -9.38 -5.90
CA ALA A 24 16.81 -9.36 -6.33
C ALA A 24 17.74 -8.93 -5.16
N GLY A 25 18.81 -9.70 -4.93
CA GLY A 25 19.85 -9.33 -3.96
C GLY A 25 20.79 -8.25 -4.49
N GLY A 26 21.64 -7.70 -3.60
CA GLY A 26 22.84 -6.94 -3.99
C GLY A 26 22.68 -5.44 -4.20
N GLN A 27 21.54 -4.82 -3.87
CA GLN A 27 21.29 -3.38 -4.07
C GLN A 27 21.24 -2.57 -2.77
N PHE A 28 22.25 -2.71 -1.90
CA PHE A 28 22.25 -2.07 -0.57
C PHE A 28 21.96 -0.55 -0.62
N LEU A 29 22.64 0.19 -1.50
CA LEU A 29 22.44 1.63 -1.62
C LEU A 29 21.03 1.99 -2.10
N SER A 30 20.45 1.20 -3.00
CA SER A 30 19.06 1.36 -3.44
C SER A 30 18.09 1.15 -2.29
N HIS A 31 18.30 0.12 -1.47
CA HIS A 31 17.46 -0.18 -0.31
C HIS A 31 17.53 0.91 0.77
N ILE A 32 18.73 1.43 1.07
CA ILE A 32 18.89 2.55 2.00
C ILE A 32 18.18 3.79 1.45
N LYS A 33 18.37 4.10 0.17
CA LYS A 33 17.65 5.20 -0.49
C LYS A 33 16.13 5.03 -0.37
N SER A 34 15.60 3.84 -0.64
CA SER A 34 14.17 3.53 -0.52
C SER A 34 13.67 3.74 0.92
N GLY A 35 14.40 3.25 1.91
CA GLY A 35 14.08 3.44 3.33
C GLY A 35 14.06 4.91 3.74
N SER A 36 15.06 5.70 3.32
CA SER A 36 15.08 7.14 3.56
C SER A 36 13.93 7.87 2.87
N GLY A 37 13.56 7.44 1.65
CA GLY A 37 12.38 7.97 0.94
C GLY A 37 11.08 7.73 1.69
N ALA A 38 10.88 6.51 2.18
CA ALA A 38 9.73 6.16 3.01
C ALA A 38 9.71 6.95 4.32
N MET A 39 10.85 7.10 4.99
CA MET A 39 10.96 7.91 6.21
C MET A 39 10.56 9.37 5.95
N ILE A 40 11.14 10.02 4.94
CA ILE A 40 10.80 11.40 4.58
C ILE A 40 9.32 11.52 4.17
N GLY A 41 8.83 10.58 3.37
CA GLY A 41 7.43 10.50 2.94
C GLY A 41 6.47 10.45 4.11
N MET A 42 6.69 9.51 5.03
CA MET A 42 5.85 9.33 6.21
C MET A 42 5.98 10.48 7.19
N SER A 43 7.18 11.05 7.37
CA SER A 43 7.39 12.26 8.20
C SER A 43 6.65 13.47 7.62
N ALA A 44 6.63 13.65 6.30
CA ALA A 44 5.88 14.74 5.67
C ALA A 44 4.36 14.57 5.86
N VAL A 45 3.84 13.35 5.66
CA VAL A 45 2.42 13.04 5.94
C VAL A 45 2.10 13.24 7.42
N GLY A 46 2.99 12.83 8.33
CA GLY A 46 2.85 13.05 9.77
C GLY A 46 2.90 14.52 10.17
N GLY A 47 3.80 15.30 9.56
CA GLY A 47 3.86 16.76 9.74
C GLY A 47 2.58 17.45 9.26
N LEU A 48 2.07 17.08 8.08
CA LEU A 48 0.78 17.56 7.59
C LEU A 48 -0.37 17.16 8.53
N SER A 49 -0.33 15.94 9.09
CA SER A 49 -1.30 15.48 10.08
C SER A 49 -1.30 16.38 11.32
N ALA A 50 -0.11 16.73 11.83
CA ALA A 50 0.02 17.62 12.98
C ALA A 50 -0.41 19.07 12.68
N LEU A 51 -0.16 19.57 11.47
CA LEU A 51 -0.52 20.93 11.07
C LEU A 51 -2.01 21.12 10.76
N THR A 52 -2.67 20.08 10.29
CA THR A 52 -4.08 20.14 9.85
C THR A 52 -5.05 19.54 10.86
N GLU A 53 -4.54 18.88 11.91
CA GLU A 53 -5.29 18.06 12.86
C GLU A 53 -6.08 16.90 12.22
N LEU A 54 -5.86 16.64 10.93
CA LEU A 54 -6.41 15.49 10.23
C LEU A 54 -5.56 14.26 10.54
N PRO A 55 -6.14 13.07 10.79
CA PRO A 55 -5.40 11.86 11.08
C PRO A 55 -4.84 11.22 9.79
N LEU A 56 -3.89 11.90 9.13
CA LEU A 56 -3.32 11.48 7.85
C LEU A 56 -2.43 10.24 7.98
N LEU A 57 -1.90 9.93 9.16
CA LEU A 57 -1.08 8.74 9.37
C LEU A 57 -1.93 7.47 9.56
N ILE A 58 -2.39 6.91 8.45
CA ILE A 58 -3.10 5.62 8.44
C ILE A 58 -2.16 4.48 8.02
N ALA A 59 -2.33 3.29 8.61
CA ALA A 59 -1.48 2.12 8.34
C ALA A 59 -1.31 1.76 6.84
N PRO A 60 -2.34 1.89 5.96
CA PRO A 60 -2.18 1.66 4.53
C PRO A 60 -1.07 2.49 3.88
N PHE A 61 -0.80 3.71 4.36
CA PHE A 61 0.25 4.56 3.79
C PHE A 61 1.66 4.01 4.02
N GLY A 62 1.87 3.24 5.09
CA GLY A 62 3.14 2.52 5.27
C GLY A 62 3.39 1.50 4.17
N ALA A 63 2.38 0.70 3.81
CA ALA A 63 2.47 -0.25 2.70
C ALA A 63 2.59 0.46 1.33
N THR A 64 1.93 1.60 1.17
CA THR A 64 2.10 2.47 -0.01
C THR A 64 3.51 3.01 -0.12
N ALA A 65 4.15 3.41 0.97
CA ALA A 65 5.54 3.84 0.98
C ALA A 65 6.48 2.70 0.58
N VAL A 66 6.22 1.46 1.00
CA VAL A 66 6.98 0.29 0.53
C VAL A 66 6.91 0.16 -1.00
N LEU A 67 5.72 0.29 -1.58
CA LEU A 67 5.56 0.22 -3.04
C LEU A 67 6.21 1.42 -3.75
N LEU A 68 5.90 2.64 -3.31
CA LEU A 68 6.35 3.87 -3.96
C LEU A 68 7.86 4.04 -3.92
N PHE A 69 8.52 3.72 -2.79
CA PHE A 69 9.95 3.95 -2.64
C PHE A 69 10.79 2.68 -2.83
N GLY A 70 10.27 1.51 -2.44
CA GLY A 70 10.96 0.23 -2.53
C GLY A 70 10.75 -0.50 -3.85
N GLN A 71 9.57 -0.38 -4.46
CA GLN A 71 9.20 -1.09 -5.69
C GLN A 71 8.56 -0.16 -6.74
N PRO A 72 9.19 0.98 -7.11
CA PRO A 72 8.58 1.99 -7.99
C PRO A 72 8.36 1.50 -9.43
N ALA A 73 9.07 0.44 -9.83
CA ALA A 73 8.84 -0.23 -11.10
C ALA A 73 7.54 -1.06 -11.11
N SER A 74 6.95 -1.36 -9.96
CA SER A 74 5.69 -2.11 -9.92
C SER A 74 4.57 -1.35 -10.64
N PRO A 75 3.77 -2.01 -11.49
CA PRO A 75 2.53 -1.43 -12.01
C PRO A 75 1.60 -0.96 -10.88
N LEU A 76 1.61 -1.65 -9.75
CA LEU A 76 0.77 -1.36 -8.58
C LEU A 76 1.21 -0.11 -7.80
N ALA A 77 2.43 0.38 -8.07
CA ALA A 77 2.98 1.59 -7.48
C ALA A 77 2.76 2.83 -8.37
N GLN A 78 2.24 2.68 -9.59
CA GLN A 78 2.10 3.82 -10.51
C GLN A 78 1.07 4.83 -9.98
N PRO A 79 1.25 6.15 -10.23
CA PRO A 79 0.42 7.20 -9.63
C PRO A 79 -1.10 7.00 -9.82
N ALA A 80 -1.50 6.58 -11.02
CA ALA A 80 -2.91 6.33 -11.34
C ALA A 80 -3.49 5.16 -10.52
N ASN A 81 -2.71 4.09 -10.32
CA ASN A 81 -3.10 2.95 -9.50
C ASN A 81 -3.23 3.36 -8.03
N VAL A 82 -2.24 4.08 -7.50
CA VAL A 82 -2.26 4.55 -6.11
C VAL A 82 -3.48 5.42 -5.86
N PHE A 83 -3.67 6.48 -6.65
CA PHE A 83 -4.76 7.43 -6.46
C PHE A 83 -6.13 6.80 -6.76
N GLY A 84 -6.25 6.08 -7.88
CA GLY A 84 -7.49 5.43 -8.30
C GLY A 84 -7.92 4.31 -7.35
N GLY A 85 -6.98 3.50 -6.88
CA GLY A 85 -7.24 2.46 -5.90
C GLY A 85 -7.75 3.02 -4.57
N TYR A 86 -7.12 4.09 -4.09
CA TYR A 86 -7.57 4.79 -2.88
C TYR A 86 -8.94 5.45 -3.04
N LEU A 87 -9.22 6.05 -4.20
CA LEU A 87 -10.51 6.65 -4.50
C LEU A 87 -11.63 5.60 -4.48
N ILE A 88 -11.44 4.48 -5.18
CA ILE A 88 -12.40 3.36 -5.23
C ILE A 88 -12.64 2.81 -3.83
N ALA A 89 -11.56 2.50 -3.09
CA ALA A 89 -11.69 1.89 -1.78
C ALA A 89 -12.36 2.83 -0.77
N SER A 90 -12.10 4.14 -0.85
CA SER A 90 -12.78 5.14 -0.01
C SER A 90 -14.27 5.24 -0.33
N ALA A 91 -14.66 5.19 -1.60
CA ALA A 91 -16.06 5.21 -2.00
C ALA A 91 -16.83 3.97 -1.52
N VAL A 92 -16.24 2.78 -1.70
CA VAL A 92 -16.83 1.53 -1.22
C VAL A 92 -16.94 1.52 0.30
N ALA A 93 -15.88 1.95 1.00
CA ALA A 93 -15.86 2.04 2.45
C ALA A 93 -16.92 3.00 3.00
N ALA A 94 -17.04 4.20 2.41
CA ALA A 94 -18.04 5.19 2.81
C ALA A 94 -19.47 4.64 2.64
N GLY A 95 -19.74 3.96 1.52
CA GLY A 95 -21.04 3.31 1.30
C GLY A 95 -21.34 2.21 2.32
N ALA A 96 -20.34 1.37 2.63
CA ALA A 96 -20.50 0.27 3.59
C ALA A 96 -20.76 0.76 5.02
N VAL A 97 -20.04 1.79 5.48
CA VAL A 97 -20.25 2.36 6.81
C VAL A 97 -21.63 2.98 6.96
N VAL A 98 -22.13 3.67 5.91
CA VAL A 98 -23.48 4.25 5.93
C VAL A 98 -24.56 3.17 5.92
N ALA A 99 -24.39 2.11 5.12
CA ALA A 99 -25.39 1.06 4.99
C ALA A 99 -25.43 0.12 6.21
N PHE A 100 -24.28 -0.18 6.81
CA PHE A 100 -24.13 -1.20 7.86
C PHE A 100 -23.17 -0.73 8.97
N PRO A 101 -23.55 0.28 9.77
CA PRO A 101 -22.67 0.86 10.78
C PRO A 101 -22.30 -0.16 11.86
N GLY A 102 -21.01 -0.23 12.19
CA GLY A 102 -20.47 -1.09 13.25
C GLY A 102 -20.41 -2.59 12.93
N MET A 103 -20.71 -3.00 11.70
CA MET A 103 -20.75 -4.41 11.31
C MET A 103 -19.41 -4.88 10.71
N TRP A 104 -18.71 -5.78 11.40
CA TRP A 104 -17.42 -6.31 10.95
C TRP A 104 -17.49 -7.00 9.57
N TRP A 105 -18.60 -7.67 9.27
CA TRP A 105 -18.79 -8.38 8.01
C TRP A 105 -19.00 -7.40 6.85
N ALA A 106 -19.56 -6.21 7.09
CA ALA A 106 -19.70 -5.19 6.07
C ALA A 106 -18.35 -4.67 5.61
N ALA A 107 -17.40 -4.50 6.54
CA ALA A 107 -16.01 -4.18 6.22
C ALA A 107 -15.37 -5.28 5.36
N ALA A 108 -15.56 -6.55 5.71
CA ALA A 108 -15.02 -7.68 4.93
C ALA A 108 -15.58 -7.74 3.50
N ILE A 109 -16.90 -7.54 3.32
CA ILE A 109 -17.53 -7.44 2.00
C ILE A 109 -16.97 -6.25 1.23
N ALA A 110 -16.86 -5.08 1.87
CA ALA A 110 -16.32 -3.87 1.27
C ALA A 110 -14.87 -4.02 0.80
N VAL A 111 -14.02 -4.75 1.55
CA VAL A 111 -12.67 -5.12 1.09
C VAL A 111 -12.74 -5.91 -0.21
N GLY A 112 -13.57 -6.96 -0.26
CA GLY A 112 -13.74 -7.79 -1.46
C GLY A 112 -14.25 -7.00 -2.66
N VAL A 113 -15.25 -6.15 -2.46
CA VAL A 113 -15.82 -5.27 -3.51
C VAL A 113 -14.79 -4.26 -4.00
N ALA A 114 -14.06 -3.61 -3.10
CA ALA A 114 -13.01 -2.66 -3.48
C ALA A 114 -11.91 -3.33 -4.32
N ILE A 115 -11.48 -4.54 -3.94
CA ILE A 115 -10.51 -5.33 -4.70
C ILE A 115 -11.05 -5.66 -6.10
N ALA A 116 -12.29 -6.16 -6.20
CA ALA A 116 -12.91 -6.49 -7.47
C ALA A 116 -13.00 -5.26 -8.41
N LEU A 117 -13.47 -4.12 -7.89
CA LEU A 117 -13.58 -2.89 -8.67
C LEU A 117 -12.22 -2.36 -9.13
N MET A 118 -11.21 -2.40 -8.25
CA MET A 118 -9.84 -2.02 -8.62
C MET A 118 -9.28 -2.89 -9.74
N LEU A 119 -9.53 -4.20 -9.71
CA LEU A 119 -9.13 -5.14 -10.76
C LEU A 119 -9.86 -4.85 -12.08
N MET A 120 -11.18 -4.65 -12.04
CA MET A 120 -11.99 -4.33 -13.22
C MET A 120 -11.55 -3.03 -13.88
N LEU A 121 -11.21 -2.01 -13.07
CA LEU A 121 -10.76 -0.69 -13.53
C LEU A 121 -9.25 -0.62 -13.76
N ARG A 122 -8.50 -1.72 -13.55
CA ARG A 122 -7.04 -1.82 -13.75
C ARG A 122 -6.21 -0.82 -12.94
N VAL A 123 -6.74 -0.38 -11.81
CA VAL A 123 -6.07 0.56 -10.88
C VAL A 123 -5.76 -0.09 -9.54
N THR A 124 -5.41 -1.38 -9.57
CA THR A 124 -5.09 -2.14 -8.36
C THR A 124 -3.93 -1.51 -7.61
N HIS A 125 -4.22 -1.13 -6.37
CA HIS A 125 -3.26 -0.70 -5.38
C HIS A 125 -3.54 -1.45 -4.07
N PRO A 126 -2.81 -2.56 -3.80
CA PRO A 126 -3.10 -3.44 -2.68
C PRO A 126 -3.25 -2.73 -1.31
N PRO A 127 -2.46 -1.71 -0.96
CA PRO A 127 -2.66 -0.96 0.28
C PRO A 127 -4.05 -0.34 0.42
N ALA A 128 -4.68 0.09 -0.68
CA ALA A 128 -6.03 0.65 -0.65
C ALA A 128 -7.09 -0.38 -0.22
N GLY A 129 -6.83 -1.68 -0.41
CA GLY A 129 -7.72 -2.75 0.05
C GLY A 129 -7.98 -2.74 1.56
N ALA A 130 -7.13 -2.09 2.36
CA ALA A 130 -7.32 -1.96 3.81
C ALA A 130 -8.20 -0.74 4.21
N ILE A 131 -8.56 0.16 3.28
CA ILE A 131 -9.37 1.36 3.59
C ILE A 131 -10.74 1.02 4.19
N PRO A 132 -11.50 0.01 3.71
CA PRO A 132 -12.75 -0.36 4.37
C PRO A 132 -12.59 -0.78 5.83
N LEU A 133 -11.47 -1.41 6.18
CA LEU A 133 -11.14 -1.76 7.57
C LEU A 133 -10.83 -0.51 8.40
N VAL A 134 -10.05 0.42 7.84
CA VAL A 134 -9.74 1.70 8.49
C VAL A 134 -11.01 2.50 8.76
N ALA A 135 -11.88 2.64 7.76
CA ALA A 135 -13.15 3.37 7.88
C ALA A 135 -14.09 2.74 8.91
N SER A 136 -14.08 1.41 9.05
CA SER A 136 -14.94 0.72 10.01
C SER A 136 -14.40 0.75 11.45
N ALA A 137 -13.09 0.97 11.63
CA ALA A 137 -12.41 0.94 12.93
C ALA A 137 -12.04 2.33 13.48
N SER A 138 -12.38 3.40 12.77
CA SER A 138 -12.00 4.77 13.13
C SER A 138 -13.17 5.74 12.90
N PRO A 139 -13.15 6.96 13.46
CA PRO A 139 -14.19 7.96 13.20
C PRO A 139 -14.12 8.57 11.79
N LEU A 140 -13.31 8.01 10.89
CA LEU A 140 -13.12 8.49 9.52
C LEU A 140 -14.33 8.15 8.66
N HIS A 141 -15.24 9.12 8.53
CA HIS A 141 -16.45 8.97 7.74
C HIS A 141 -16.63 10.09 6.73
N GLY A 142 -17.45 9.84 5.70
CA GLY A 142 -17.84 10.83 4.71
C GLY A 142 -16.64 11.55 4.09
N SER A 143 -16.73 12.88 3.99
CA SER A 143 -15.69 13.71 3.38
C SER A 143 -14.34 13.60 4.09
N MET A 144 -14.30 13.40 5.41
CA MET A 144 -13.04 13.30 6.15
C MET A 144 -12.22 12.08 5.72
N LEU A 145 -12.89 10.94 5.46
CA LEU A 145 -12.21 9.75 4.93
C LEU A 145 -11.54 10.06 3.58
N PHE A 146 -12.29 10.66 2.65
CA PHE A 146 -11.75 11.04 1.33
C PHE A 146 -10.60 12.02 1.46
N THR A 147 -10.75 13.07 2.27
CA THR A 147 -9.68 14.06 2.48
C THR A 147 -8.43 13.40 3.03
N VAL A 148 -8.54 12.59 4.08
CA VAL A 148 -7.40 11.90 4.70
C VAL A 148 -6.69 10.99 3.71
N VAL A 149 -7.45 10.17 2.99
CA VAL A 149 -6.92 9.16 2.07
C VAL A 149 -6.32 9.80 0.81
N LEU A 150 -7.03 10.74 0.18
CA LEU A 150 -6.58 11.36 -1.07
C LEU A 150 -5.47 12.38 -0.84
N LEU A 151 -5.52 13.18 0.23
CA LEU A 151 -4.45 14.13 0.55
C LEU A 151 -3.16 13.41 0.91
N GLY A 152 -3.24 12.37 1.75
CA GLY A 152 -2.07 11.60 2.15
C GLY A 152 -1.46 10.83 0.97
N SER A 153 -2.27 10.19 0.14
CA SER A 153 -1.77 9.48 -1.05
C SER A 153 -1.17 10.43 -2.09
N ALA A 154 -1.81 11.59 -2.35
CA ALA A 154 -1.26 12.61 -3.25
C ALA A 154 0.09 13.14 -2.75
N SER A 155 0.22 13.37 -1.43
CA SER A 155 1.47 13.79 -0.80
C SER A 155 2.59 12.76 -1.01
N LEU A 156 2.29 11.48 -0.80
CA LEU A 156 3.26 10.40 -1.03
C LEU A 156 3.65 10.26 -2.50
N ILE A 157 2.69 10.37 -3.42
CA ILE A 157 2.96 10.36 -4.87
C ILE A 157 3.90 11.50 -5.23
N ALA A 158 3.61 12.73 -4.77
CA ALA A 158 4.43 13.89 -5.04
C ALA A 158 5.88 13.69 -4.54
N LEU A 159 6.05 13.16 -3.33
CA LEU A 159 7.37 12.88 -2.78
C LEU A 159 8.10 11.75 -3.53
N ALA A 160 7.38 10.71 -3.97
CA ALA A 160 7.96 9.65 -4.79
C ALA A 160 8.45 10.18 -6.16
N LEU A 161 7.70 11.08 -6.80
CA LEU A 161 8.12 11.74 -8.05
C LEU A 161 9.43 12.52 -7.90
N LEU A 162 9.66 13.13 -6.74
CA LEU A 162 10.89 13.86 -6.43
C LEU A 162 12.03 12.90 -6.05
N HIS A 163 11.77 11.94 -5.18
CA HIS A 163 12.75 10.99 -4.65
C HIS A 163 13.43 10.16 -5.75
N HIS A 164 12.67 9.73 -6.76
CA HIS A 164 13.22 8.91 -7.86
C HIS A 164 14.10 9.68 -8.84
N ARG A 165 14.12 11.01 -8.78
CA ARG A 165 15.07 11.86 -9.53
C ARG A 165 16.46 11.89 -8.90
N ILE A 166 16.60 11.49 -7.64
CA ILE A 166 17.87 11.43 -6.90
C ILE A 166 18.65 10.15 -7.28
N PRO A 167 19.98 10.20 -7.48
CA PRO A 167 20.79 9.00 -7.73
C PRO A 167 20.75 7.97 -6.59
N PRO A 168 20.80 6.65 -6.86
CA PRO A 168 20.63 6.01 -8.17
C PRO A 168 19.20 6.24 -8.69
N ARG A 169 19.09 6.77 -9.92
CA ARG A 169 17.81 7.18 -10.49
C ARG A 169 16.99 5.96 -10.86
N GLN A 170 15.69 6.04 -10.64
CA GLN A 170 14.74 5.06 -11.12
C GLN A 170 13.69 5.77 -11.97
N GLN A 171 13.20 5.09 -13.00
CA GLN A 171 12.19 5.66 -13.87
C GLN A 171 10.82 5.58 -13.19
N TYR A 172 10.38 6.70 -12.63
CA TYR A 172 9.07 6.84 -12.00
C TYR A 172 8.46 8.21 -12.37
N PRO A 173 7.26 8.26 -12.95
CA PRO A 173 6.42 7.12 -13.36
C PRO A 173 7.06 6.30 -14.49
N ARG A 174 6.59 5.07 -14.68
CA ARG A 174 6.98 4.24 -15.83
C ARG A 174 6.43 4.86 -17.13
N ARG A 175 7.18 4.67 -18.22
CA ARG A 175 6.69 5.01 -19.56
C ARG A 175 5.65 3.97 -19.97
N ILE A 176 4.65 4.41 -20.73
CA ILE A 176 3.74 3.51 -21.42
C ILE A 176 4.54 2.92 -22.59
N GLU A 177 4.64 1.61 -22.63
CA GLU A 177 5.19 0.85 -23.77
C GLU A 177 4.09 0.55 -24.79
#